data_AF-A0A7S0AVU2-F1
#
_entry.id   AF-A0A7S0AVU2-F1
#
_cell.length_a   1.000
_cell.length_b   1.000
_cell.length_c   1.000
_cell.angle_alpha   90.00
_cell.angle_beta   90.00
_cell.angle_gamma   90.00
#
_symmetry.space_group_name_H-M   'P 1'
#
loop_
_entity.id
_entity.type
_entity.pdbx_description
1 polymer ?
#
loop_
_entity_poly.entity_id
_entity_poly.type
_entity_poly.pdbx_seq_one_letter_code
_entity_poly.pdbx_strand_id
1 'polypeptide(L)'
;MTAGGTKPINEWTVEEVGQWLVAIGLGSKVDVFATNAVSGDMLLELEEEDLKGDLTLTSLQIKKLKKSIEFNKSLEEGGAGSNEEDAAKMKELEEEMAKLKADLSAAEEKNKGLEEELQKLKVPEKKQEEVVEEKATPPPPPPQPKPNKQQGPGRPVVAGAAGGAARGAVMGAVAGAIAGDAAQGAKIGAATGATGGALRGVGARRARRRAFG
;
A
#
# COMPACT_ATOMS: atom_id res chain seq x y z
N MET A 1 14.23 -18.66 -0.03
CA MET A 1 13.51 -17.52 0.57
C MET A 1 13.64 -17.67 2.08
N THR A 2 14.67 -17.06 2.67
CA THR A 2 14.89 -17.06 4.12
C THR A 2 13.90 -16.09 4.77
N ALA A 3 13.25 -16.51 5.85
CA ALA A 3 12.33 -15.68 6.63
C ALA A 3 13.02 -14.35 7.00
N GLY A 4 12.36 -13.24 6.66
CA GLY A 4 12.91 -11.89 6.66
C GLY A 4 13.12 -11.28 8.05
N GLY A 5 14.00 -11.88 8.84
CA GLY A 5 14.69 -11.14 9.90
C GLY A 5 15.72 -10.22 9.27
N THR A 6 15.65 -8.92 9.56
CA THR A 6 16.72 -7.99 9.19
C THR A 6 17.94 -8.36 10.02
N LYS A 7 19.01 -8.82 9.35
CA LYS A 7 20.29 -9.07 10.00
C LYS A 7 20.81 -7.78 10.63
N PRO A 8 21.49 -7.84 11.79
CA PRO A 8 22.06 -6.66 12.41
C PRO A 8 23.16 -6.05 11.53
N ILE A 9 23.36 -4.74 11.61
CA ILE A 9 24.28 -3.98 10.74
C ILE A 9 25.68 -4.56 10.80
N ASN A 10 26.16 -4.97 11.98
CA ASN A 10 27.49 -5.55 12.15
C ASN A 10 27.70 -6.86 11.36
N GLU A 11 26.62 -7.57 11.00
CA GLU A 11 26.68 -8.79 10.19
C GLU A 11 26.52 -8.53 8.69
N TRP A 12 26.37 -7.27 8.27
CA TRP A 12 26.18 -6.97 6.85
C TRP A 12 27.46 -7.23 6.05
N THR A 13 27.28 -7.95 4.96
CA THR A 13 28.28 -8.11 3.92
C THR A 13 28.47 -6.83 3.12
N VAL A 14 29.57 -6.72 2.37
CA VAL A 14 29.86 -5.58 1.49
C VAL A 14 28.74 -5.34 0.48
N GLU A 15 28.12 -6.41 -0.02
CA GLU A 15 26.99 -6.33 -0.96
C GLU A 15 25.73 -5.75 -0.29
N GLU A 16 25.42 -6.17 0.95
CA GLU A 16 24.29 -5.65 1.73
C GLU A 16 24.49 -4.17 2.08
N VAL A 17 25.70 -3.77 2.46
CA VAL A 17 26.07 -2.35 2.63
C VAL A 17 25.85 -1.57 1.34
N GLY A 18 26.25 -2.11 0.19
CA GLY A 18 26.01 -1.51 -1.12
C GLY A 18 24.53 -1.30 -1.42
N GLN A 19 23.69 -2.31 -1.20
CA GLN A 19 22.24 -2.20 -1.37
C GLN A 19 21.62 -1.14 -0.45
N TRP A 20 22.06 -1.12 0.81
CA TRP A 20 21.60 -0.12 1.78
C TRP A 20 22.03 1.31 1.38
N LEU A 21 23.26 1.50 0.89
CA LEU A 21 23.73 2.79 0.36
C LEU A 21 22.85 3.29 -0.79
N VAL A 22 22.43 2.40 -1.70
CA VAL A 22 21.47 2.75 -2.76
C VAL A 22 20.14 3.20 -2.18
N ALA A 23 19.60 2.47 -1.19
CA ALA A 23 18.32 2.77 -0.56
C ALA A 23 18.31 4.15 0.14
N ILE A 24 19.42 4.53 0.79
CA ILE A 24 19.57 5.87 1.39
C ILE A 24 19.99 6.93 0.37
N GLY A 25 20.04 6.64 -0.92
CA GLY A 25 20.37 7.60 -1.99
C GLY A 25 21.84 8.00 -2.06
N LEU A 26 22.74 7.13 -1.59
CA LEU A 26 24.20 7.22 -1.76
C LEU A 26 24.73 6.17 -2.77
N GLY A 27 23.88 5.75 -3.72
CA GLY A 27 24.23 4.71 -4.70
C GLY A 27 25.48 4.99 -5.53
N SER A 28 25.84 6.27 -5.76
CA SER A 28 27.06 6.64 -6.49
C SER A 28 28.36 6.39 -5.71
N LYS A 29 28.26 6.00 -4.44
CA LYS A 29 29.40 5.70 -3.56
C LYS A 29 29.58 4.20 -3.34
N VAL A 30 28.71 3.36 -3.87
CA VAL A 30 28.75 1.89 -3.70
C VAL A 30 30.09 1.32 -4.17
N ASP A 31 30.58 1.72 -5.35
CA ASP A 31 31.85 1.22 -5.89
C ASP A 31 33.04 1.58 -4.99
N VAL A 32 33.02 2.76 -4.36
CA VAL A 32 34.07 3.21 -3.45
C VAL A 32 34.05 2.39 -2.16
N PHE A 33 32.87 2.14 -1.59
CA PHE A 33 32.73 1.29 -0.41
C PHE A 33 33.11 -0.16 -0.70
N ALA A 34 32.71 -0.68 -1.86
CA ALA A 34 33.05 -2.04 -2.30
C ALA A 34 34.55 -2.22 -2.56
N THR A 35 35.20 -1.25 -3.19
CA THR A 35 36.65 -1.27 -3.47
C THR A 35 37.47 -1.26 -2.18
N ASN A 36 37.00 -0.54 -1.15
CA ASN A 36 37.62 -0.52 0.18
C ASN A 36 37.15 -1.66 1.09
N ALA A 37 36.38 -2.62 0.56
CA ALA A 37 35.85 -3.77 1.29
C ALA A 37 35.11 -3.40 2.59
N VAL A 38 34.38 -2.28 2.58
CA VAL A 38 33.65 -1.80 3.77
C VAL A 38 32.46 -2.71 4.05
N SER A 39 32.61 -3.57 5.06
CA SER A 39 31.57 -4.42 5.62
C SER A 39 30.74 -3.65 6.65
N GLY A 40 29.67 -4.28 7.14
CA GLY A 40 28.79 -3.72 8.15
C GLY A 40 29.49 -3.39 9.47
N ASP A 41 30.39 -4.27 9.93
CA ASP A 41 31.22 -4.04 11.12
C ASP A 41 32.14 -2.82 10.94
N MET A 42 32.89 -2.78 9.83
CA MET A 42 33.76 -1.66 9.49
C MET A 42 32.98 -0.35 9.34
N LEU A 43 31.77 -0.40 8.78
CA LEU A 43 30.89 0.76 8.63
C LEU A 43 30.57 1.44 9.96
N LEU A 44 30.51 0.69 11.07
CA LEU A 44 30.24 1.21 12.40
C LEU A 44 31.46 1.86 13.06
N GLU A 45 32.66 1.46 12.65
CA GLU A 45 33.94 1.95 13.19
C GLU A 45 34.47 3.18 12.44
N LEU A 46 34.01 3.44 11.21
CA LEU A 46 34.48 4.55 10.39
C LEU A 46 34.25 5.93 11.04
N GLU A 47 35.33 6.69 11.18
CA GLU A 47 35.29 8.06 11.66
C GLU A 47 35.03 9.06 10.53
N GLU A 48 34.75 10.33 10.88
CA GLU A 48 34.50 11.36 9.86
C GLU A 48 35.70 11.61 8.96
N GLU A 49 36.91 11.38 9.48
CA GLU A 49 38.17 11.54 8.76
C GLU A 49 38.30 10.48 7.66
N ASP A 50 38.06 9.20 7.98
CA ASP A 50 38.09 8.08 7.02
C ASP A 50 37.03 8.24 5.93
N LEU A 51 35.81 8.62 6.35
CA LEU A 51 34.70 8.84 5.43
C LEU A 51 35.00 9.97 4.42
N LYS A 52 35.74 10.99 4.85
CA LYS A 52 36.07 12.15 4.01
C LYS A 52 37.33 11.92 3.18
N GLY A 53 38.35 11.28 3.77
CA GLY A 53 39.63 10.99 3.14
C GLY A 53 39.52 9.85 2.13
N ASP A 54 39.29 8.64 2.63
CA ASP A 54 39.36 7.42 1.83
C ASP A 54 38.10 7.20 0.99
N LEU A 55 36.92 7.52 1.57
CA LEU A 55 35.64 7.31 0.87
C LEU A 55 35.13 8.54 0.10
N THR A 56 35.86 9.66 0.17
CA THR A 56 35.59 10.92 -0.56
C THR A 56 34.14 11.43 -0.39
N LEU A 57 33.54 11.23 0.79
CA LEU A 57 32.20 11.71 1.09
C LEU A 57 32.21 13.20 1.44
N THR A 58 31.18 13.91 0.98
CA THR A 58 30.93 15.29 1.42
C THR A 58 30.38 15.32 2.85
N SER A 59 30.57 16.42 3.58
CA SER A 59 30.07 16.54 4.97
C SER A 59 28.55 16.33 5.10
N LEU A 60 27.76 16.66 4.07
CA LEU A 60 26.31 16.39 4.07
C LEU A 60 26.00 14.90 3.91
N GLN A 61 26.75 14.19 3.08
CA GLN A 61 26.61 12.74 2.90
C GLN A 61 27.03 12.00 4.17
N ILE A 62 28.11 12.42 4.83
CA ILE A 62 28.56 11.89 6.12
C ILE A 62 27.45 12.04 7.17
N LYS A 63 26.86 13.24 7.31
CA LYS A 63 25.73 13.47 8.23
C LYS A 63 24.53 12.58 7.91
N LYS A 64 24.23 12.37 6.63
CA LYS A 64 23.13 11.48 6.20
C LYS A 64 23.43 10.02 6.58
N LEU A 65 24.64 9.55 6.27
CA LEU A 65 25.12 8.21 6.59
C LEU A 65 25.03 7.94 8.09
N LYS A 66 25.61 8.81 8.92
CA LYS A 66 25.58 8.69 10.39
C LYS A 66 24.16 8.65 10.95
N LYS A 67 23.27 9.56 10.51
CA LYS A 67 21.87 9.55 10.91
C LYS A 67 21.15 8.26 10.50
N SER A 68 21.45 7.75 9.31
CA SER A 68 20.87 6.49 8.84
C SER A 68 21.40 5.29 9.63
N ILE A 69 22.68 5.27 10.02
CA ILE A 69 23.25 4.23 10.90
C ILE A 69 22.59 4.29 12.28
N GLU A 70 22.51 5.47 12.88
CA GLU A 70 21.86 5.69 14.19
C GLU A 70 20.39 5.25 14.17
N PHE A 71 19.66 5.58 13.10
CA PHE A 71 18.29 5.11 12.91
C PHE A 71 18.21 3.57 12.84
N ASN A 72 19.09 2.90 12.10
CA ASN A 72 19.07 1.44 12.03
C ASN A 72 19.50 0.79 13.36
N LYS A 73 20.50 1.35 14.07
CA LYS A 73 20.84 0.94 15.43
C LYS A 73 19.64 1.07 16.37
N SER A 74 18.92 2.17 16.30
CA SER A 74 17.69 2.36 17.09
C SER A 74 16.58 1.38 16.71
N LEU A 75 16.58 0.83 15.50
CA LEU A 75 15.63 -0.18 15.06
C LEU A 75 16.04 -1.59 15.52
N GLU A 76 17.34 -1.86 15.62
CA GLU A 76 17.89 -3.11 16.16
C GLU A 76 17.72 -3.18 17.68
N GLU A 77 18.10 -2.11 18.37
CA GLU A 77 17.92 -1.98 19.81
C GLU A 77 16.44 -1.75 20.18
N GLY A 78 15.67 -1.15 19.27
CA GLY A 78 14.25 -0.79 19.42
C GLY A 78 13.28 -1.67 18.63
N GLY A 79 13.67 -2.87 18.20
CA GLY A 79 12.72 -3.94 17.84
C GLY A 79 11.85 -4.37 19.01
N ALA A 80 12.20 -3.94 20.23
CA ALA A 80 11.40 -3.92 21.44
C ALA A 80 11.11 -2.48 21.90
N GLY A 81 10.83 -1.57 20.96
CA GLY A 81 10.16 -0.31 21.22
C GLY A 81 8.70 -0.54 21.60
N SER A 82 8.44 -1.42 22.56
CA SER A 82 7.29 -1.26 23.42
C SER A 82 7.54 0.03 24.18
N ASN A 83 7.00 1.16 23.68
CA ASN A 83 6.59 2.16 24.64
C ASN A 83 5.76 1.39 25.68
N GLU A 84 6.05 1.59 26.95
CA GLU A 84 5.21 1.06 28.02
C GLU A 84 3.72 1.43 27.80
N GLU A 85 3.50 2.56 27.12
CA GLU A 85 2.22 3.02 26.59
C GLU A 85 1.60 2.10 25.52
N ASP A 86 2.40 1.52 24.62
CA ASP A 86 1.94 0.57 23.60
C ASP A 86 1.65 -0.80 24.20
N ALA A 87 2.37 -1.20 25.26
CA ALA A 87 2.06 -2.40 26.03
C ALA A 87 0.73 -2.24 26.81
N ALA A 88 0.46 -1.06 27.37
CA ALA A 88 -0.81 -0.75 28.00
C ALA A 88 -1.97 -0.75 26.99
N LYS A 89 -1.78 -0.13 25.81
CA LYS A 89 -2.78 -0.15 24.73
C LYS A 89 -3.05 -1.57 24.22
N MET A 90 -2.03 -2.43 24.17
CA MET A 90 -2.22 -3.82 23.73
C MET A 90 -3.12 -4.60 24.70
N LYS A 91 -2.95 -4.41 26.01
CA LYS A 91 -3.84 -5.01 27.02
C LYS A 91 -5.27 -4.47 26.93
N GLU A 92 -5.43 -3.16 26.75
CA GLU A 92 -6.74 -2.54 26.55
C GLU A 92 -7.44 -3.10 25.30
N LEU A 93 -6.69 -3.28 24.21
CA LEU A 93 -7.20 -3.89 22.97
C LEU A 93 -7.60 -5.36 23.16
N GLU A 94 -6.85 -6.13 23.95
CA GLU A 94 -7.20 -7.51 24.30
C GLU A 94 -8.49 -7.59 25.12
N GLU A 95 -8.68 -6.69 26.07
CA GLU A 95 -9.92 -6.58 26.84
C GLU A 95 -11.12 -6.16 25.97
N GLU A 96 -10.93 -5.21 25.06
CA GLU A 96 -11.96 -4.82 24.08
C GLU A 96 -12.34 -5.99 23.16
N MET A 97 -11.36 -6.74 22.68
CA MET A 97 -11.61 -7.92 21.84
C MET A 97 -12.36 -9.02 22.61
N ALA A 98 -12.03 -9.23 23.88
CA ALA A 98 -12.76 -10.18 24.73
C ALA A 98 -14.22 -9.74 24.95
N LYS A 99 -14.45 -8.45 25.20
CA LYS A 99 -15.79 -7.89 25.38
C LYS A 99 -16.63 -7.97 24.10
N LEU A 100 -16.06 -7.55 22.96
CA LEU A 100 -16.73 -7.64 21.66
C LEU A 100 -17.11 -9.08 21.32
N LYS A 101 -16.24 -10.05 21.64
CA LYS A 101 -16.53 -11.47 21.41
C LYS A 101 -17.68 -11.98 22.28
N ALA A 102 -17.80 -11.52 23.52
CA ALA A 102 -18.90 -11.85 24.41
C ALA A 102 -20.23 -11.20 23.95
N ASP A 103 -20.19 -9.95 23.50
CA ASP A 103 -21.37 -9.27 22.97
C ASP A 103 -21.87 -9.93 21.68
N LEU A 104 -20.96 -10.40 20.83
CA LEU A 104 -21.29 -11.11 19.59
C LEU A 104 -22.00 -12.44 19.87
N SER A 105 -21.52 -13.24 20.83
CA SER A 105 -22.20 -14.50 21.20
C SER A 105 -23.57 -14.27 21.85
N ALA A 106 -23.70 -13.23 22.68
CA ALA A 106 -24.99 -12.86 23.27
C ALA A 106 -26.00 -12.38 22.21
N ALA A 107 -25.53 -11.70 21.16
CA ALA A 107 -26.39 -11.30 20.03
C ALA A 107 -26.82 -12.51 19.18
N GLU A 108 -25.93 -13.49 18.97
CA GLU A 108 -26.27 -14.74 18.28
C GLU A 108 -27.36 -15.54 19.01
N GLU A 109 -27.30 -15.64 20.35
CA GLU A 109 -28.34 -16.30 21.14
C GLU A 109 -29.70 -15.59 21.05
N LYS A 110 -29.72 -14.26 21.07
CA LYS A 110 -30.94 -13.46 20.88
C LYS A 110 -31.55 -13.67 19.51
N ASN A 111 -30.72 -13.67 18.46
CA ASN A 111 -31.18 -13.94 17.09
C ASN A 111 -31.80 -15.33 16.99
N LYS A 112 -31.16 -16.35 17.59
CA LYS A 112 -31.72 -17.70 17.64
C LYS A 112 -33.08 -17.75 18.34
N GLY A 113 -33.23 -17.06 19.48
CA GLY A 113 -34.51 -16.96 20.19
C GLY A 113 -35.61 -16.27 19.37
N LEU A 114 -35.28 -15.18 18.68
CA LEU A 114 -36.20 -14.48 17.79
C LEU A 114 -36.59 -15.32 16.56
N GLU A 115 -35.67 -16.10 16.00
CA GLU A 115 -35.98 -17.05 14.92
C GLU A 115 -36.98 -18.12 15.38
N GLU A 116 -36.84 -18.64 16.60
CA GLU A 116 -37.79 -19.58 17.19
C GLU A 116 -39.18 -18.94 17.42
N GLU A 117 -39.24 -17.67 17.85
CA GLU A 117 -40.50 -16.92 17.96
C GLU A 117 -41.15 -16.65 16.59
N LEU A 118 -40.35 -16.25 15.59
CA LEU A 118 -40.82 -16.08 14.22
C LEU A 118 -41.35 -17.40 13.64
N GLN A 119 -40.74 -18.54 13.99
CA GLN A 119 -41.22 -19.84 13.57
C GLN A 119 -42.57 -20.21 14.22
N LYS A 120 -42.78 -19.85 15.50
CA LYS A 120 -44.08 -20.02 16.19
C LYS A 120 -45.17 -19.09 15.63
N LEU A 121 -44.80 -17.87 15.25
CA LEU A 121 -45.71 -16.86 14.70
C LEU A 121 -45.93 -16.99 13.19
N LYS A 122 -45.16 -17.83 12.49
CA LYS A 122 -45.48 -18.27 11.13
C LYS A 122 -46.73 -19.14 11.18
N VAL A 123 -47.86 -18.46 11.35
CA VAL A 123 -49.21 -18.98 11.16
C VAL A 123 -49.18 -19.74 9.85
N PRO A 124 -49.69 -20.99 9.80
CA PRO A 124 -49.75 -21.74 8.55
C PRO A 124 -50.51 -20.88 7.56
N GLU A 125 -49.76 -20.31 6.62
CA GLU A 125 -50.27 -19.59 5.47
C GLU A 125 -51.11 -20.62 4.74
N LYS A 126 -52.42 -20.55 4.99
CA LYS A 126 -53.42 -21.41 4.39
C LYS A 126 -53.27 -21.20 2.89
N LYS A 127 -52.72 -22.21 2.21
CA LYS A 127 -52.82 -22.47 0.77
C LYS A 127 -53.89 -21.58 0.12
N GLN A 128 -53.47 -20.45 -0.44
CA GLN A 128 -54.20 -19.79 -1.50
C GLN A 128 -53.33 -19.95 -2.75
N GLU A 129 -53.73 -20.96 -3.51
CA GLU A 129 -53.79 -20.98 -4.98
C GLU A 129 -52.56 -20.44 -5.73
N GLU A 130 -51.68 -21.38 -6.09
CA GLU A 130 -51.35 -21.71 -7.49
C GLU A 130 -51.84 -20.69 -8.55
N VAL A 131 -51.05 -19.63 -8.78
CA VAL A 131 -51.10 -18.86 -10.03
C VAL A 131 -49.82 -19.17 -10.82
N VAL A 132 -50.00 -20.14 -11.70
CA VAL A 132 -49.36 -20.35 -13.01
C VAL A 132 -48.01 -19.67 -13.25
N GLU A 133 -47.00 -20.54 -13.28
CA GLU A 133 -45.66 -20.33 -13.81
C GLU A 133 -45.67 -19.91 -15.29
N GLU A 134 -45.48 -18.63 -15.58
CA GLU A 134 -45.11 -18.17 -16.92
C GLU A 134 -43.57 -18.08 -17.03
N LYS A 135 -43.03 -19.11 -17.68
CA LYS A 135 -41.61 -19.35 -17.91
C LYS A 135 -41.04 -18.34 -18.93
N ALA A 136 -40.69 -17.14 -18.46
CA ALA A 136 -39.94 -16.17 -19.25
C ALA A 136 -38.47 -16.59 -19.37
N THR A 137 -38.07 -17.04 -20.56
CA THR A 137 -36.68 -17.29 -20.93
C THR A 137 -35.83 -16.02 -20.76
N PRO A 138 -34.63 -16.10 -20.16
CA PRO A 138 -33.76 -14.94 -20.01
C PRO A 138 -33.36 -14.40 -21.40
N PRO A 139 -33.45 -13.08 -21.64
CA PRO A 139 -33.01 -12.50 -22.89
C PRO A 139 -31.50 -12.75 -23.09
N PRO A 140 -31.06 -12.97 -24.35
CA PRO A 140 -29.66 -13.21 -24.64
C PRO A 140 -28.79 -12.03 -24.19
N PRO A 141 -27.58 -12.29 -23.67
CA PRO A 141 -26.68 -11.24 -23.20
C PRO A 141 -26.32 -10.28 -24.36
N PRO A 142 -26.29 -8.96 -24.10
CA PRO A 142 -25.96 -7.98 -25.13
C PRO A 142 -24.55 -8.21 -25.69
N PRO A 143 -24.34 -7.99 -27.01
CA PRO A 143 -23.07 -8.24 -27.67
C PRO A 143 -21.95 -7.42 -27.03
N GLN A 144 -20.89 -8.11 -26.60
CA GLN A 144 -19.69 -7.47 -26.05
C GLN A 144 -19.07 -6.53 -27.10
N PRO A 145 -18.80 -5.26 -26.75
CA PRO A 145 -18.16 -4.31 -27.66
C PRO A 145 -16.73 -4.76 -27.98
N LYS A 146 -16.44 -4.94 -29.27
CA LYS A 146 -15.11 -5.29 -29.77
C LYS A 146 -14.10 -4.20 -29.38
N PRO A 147 -12.93 -4.55 -28.84
CA PRO A 147 -11.89 -3.58 -28.51
C PRO A 147 -11.41 -2.87 -29.78
N ASN A 148 -11.73 -1.58 -29.88
CA ASN A 148 -11.33 -0.70 -30.99
C ASN A 148 -9.80 -0.49 -30.93
N LYS A 149 -9.07 -1.23 -31.76
CA LYS A 149 -7.65 -0.98 -32.05
C LYS A 149 -7.57 0.24 -32.97
N GLN A 150 -7.54 1.44 -32.40
CA GLN A 150 -7.09 2.63 -33.11
C GLN A 150 -5.72 3.04 -32.60
N GLN A 151 -4.71 2.45 -33.25
CA GLN A 151 -3.41 3.07 -33.45
C GLN A 151 -3.58 4.17 -34.51
N GLY A 152 -3.15 5.39 -34.18
CA GLY A 152 -3.03 6.49 -35.12
C GLY A 152 -1.91 7.42 -34.65
N PRO A 153 -0.92 7.73 -35.50
CA PRO A 153 0.15 8.66 -35.16
C PRO A 153 -0.30 10.09 -35.41
N GLY A 154 -0.03 10.96 -34.44
CA GLY A 154 0.11 12.41 -34.66
C GLY A 154 -1.15 13.24 -34.53
N ARG A 155 -1.25 13.99 -33.41
CA ARG A 155 -1.54 15.43 -33.38
C ARG A 155 -1.36 15.99 -31.95
N PRO A 156 -0.98 17.28 -31.82
CA PRO A 156 -0.64 17.88 -30.54
C PRO A 156 -1.91 18.29 -29.76
N VAL A 157 -2.04 17.81 -28.52
CA VAL A 157 -3.10 18.20 -27.60
C VAL A 157 -2.78 19.56 -26.95
N VAL A 158 -3.57 20.55 -27.34
CA VAL A 158 -3.74 21.83 -26.64
C VAL A 158 -4.82 21.67 -25.56
N ALA A 159 -4.61 22.33 -24.41
CA ALA A 159 -5.55 22.55 -23.31
C ALA A 159 -5.94 21.33 -22.45
N GLY A 160 -5.00 20.90 -21.59
CA GLY A 160 -5.24 19.92 -20.52
C GLY A 160 -5.14 20.53 -19.13
N ALA A 161 -6.11 20.23 -18.27
CA ALA A 161 -5.96 20.09 -16.81
C ALA A 161 -7.20 19.44 -16.12
N ALA A 162 -8.41 19.57 -16.67
CA ALA A 162 -9.63 19.21 -15.92
C ALA A 162 -10.17 17.78 -16.14
N GLY A 163 -9.70 17.03 -17.14
CA GLY A 163 -10.35 15.77 -17.57
C GLY A 163 -9.87 14.47 -16.89
N GLY A 164 -8.88 14.51 -15.98
CA GLY A 164 -8.20 13.31 -15.47
C GLY A 164 -8.98 12.52 -14.40
N ALA A 165 -9.66 13.21 -13.49
CA ALA A 165 -10.27 12.57 -12.32
C ALA A 165 -11.54 11.76 -12.66
N ALA A 166 -12.36 12.26 -13.61
CA ALA A 166 -13.64 11.64 -13.96
C ALA A 166 -13.48 10.26 -14.61
N ARG A 167 -12.42 10.04 -15.42
CA ARG A 167 -12.16 8.72 -16.04
C ARG A 167 -11.68 7.67 -15.05
N GLY A 168 -10.96 8.06 -13.99
CA GLY A 168 -10.47 7.13 -12.96
C GLY A 168 -11.61 6.57 -12.10
N ALA A 169 -12.60 7.41 -11.75
CA ALA A 169 -13.74 6.99 -10.93
C ALA A 169 -14.63 5.94 -11.62
N VAL A 170 -14.86 6.09 -12.93
CA VAL A 170 -15.71 5.15 -13.70
C VAL A 170 -15.06 3.77 -13.81
N MET A 171 -13.74 3.69 -14.01
CA MET A 171 -13.04 2.40 -14.11
C MET A 171 -12.93 1.68 -12.75
N GLY A 172 -12.81 2.44 -11.65
CA GLY A 172 -12.81 1.88 -10.29
C GLY A 172 -14.16 1.33 -9.84
N ALA A 173 -15.27 1.94 -10.27
CA ALA A 173 -16.61 1.47 -9.95
C ALA A 173 -16.93 0.07 -10.56
N VAL A 174 -16.43 -0.20 -11.78
CA VAL A 174 -16.62 -1.51 -12.43
C VAL A 174 -15.85 -2.62 -11.71
N ALA A 175 -14.65 -2.32 -11.20
CA ALA A 175 -13.89 -3.27 -10.38
C ALA A 175 -14.51 -3.50 -8.99
N GLY A 176 -15.08 -2.46 -8.37
CA GLY A 176 -15.78 -2.57 -7.08
C GLY A 176 -17.07 -3.38 -7.11
N ALA A 177 -17.78 -3.38 -8.24
CA ALA A 177 -19.00 -4.18 -8.41
C ALA A 177 -18.74 -5.70 -8.37
N ILE A 178 -17.52 -6.14 -8.66
CA ILE A 178 -17.11 -7.55 -8.55
C ILE A 178 -16.83 -7.94 -7.09
N ALA A 179 -16.47 -6.97 -6.24
CA ALA A 179 -16.13 -7.17 -4.83
C ALA A 179 -17.30 -6.94 -3.85
N GLY A 180 -18.51 -6.65 -4.34
CA GLY A 180 -19.73 -6.54 -3.51
C GLY A 180 -20.04 -5.17 -2.92
N ASP A 181 -19.19 -4.15 -3.12
CA ASP A 181 -19.48 -2.76 -2.71
C ASP A 181 -18.95 -1.73 -3.71
N ALA A 182 -19.85 -1.16 -4.50
CA ALA A 182 -19.56 -0.15 -5.51
C ALA A 182 -19.10 1.19 -4.94
N ALA A 183 -19.55 1.56 -3.73
CA ALA A 183 -19.16 2.81 -3.07
C ALA A 183 -17.71 2.74 -2.58
N GLN A 184 -17.27 1.56 -2.14
CA GLN A 184 -15.89 1.32 -1.73
C GLN A 184 -14.94 1.26 -2.94
N GLY A 185 -15.36 0.63 -4.06
CA GLY A 185 -14.58 0.61 -5.31
C GLY A 185 -14.35 1.99 -5.93
N ALA A 186 -15.34 2.89 -5.85
CA ALA A 186 -15.19 4.27 -6.33
C ALA A 186 -14.14 5.06 -5.53
N LYS A 187 -14.10 4.89 -4.20
CA LYS A 187 -13.09 5.55 -3.34
C LYS A 187 -11.68 5.07 -3.63
N ILE A 188 -11.50 3.75 -3.77
CA ILE A 188 -10.20 3.15 -4.14
C ILE A 188 -9.77 3.64 -5.52
N GLY A 189 -10.66 3.61 -6.52
CA GLY A 189 -10.36 4.10 -7.88
C GLY A 189 -9.99 5.58 -7.95
N ALA A 190 -10.65 6.43 -7.15
CA ALA A 190 -10.32 7.85 -7.05
C ALA A 190 -8.92 8.09 -6.43
N ALA A 191 -8.59 7.34 -5.38
CA ALA A 191 -7.27 7.41 -4.74
C ALA A 191 -6.16 6.96 -5.69
N THR A 192 -6.30 5.80 -6.32
CA THR A 192 -5.32 5.27 -7.28
C THR A 192 -5.16 6.18 -8.51
N GLY A 193 -6.27 6.75 -9.01
CA GLY A 193 -6.26 7.69 -10.13
C GLY A 193 -5.52 9.00 -9.83
N ALA A 194 -5.64 9.52 -8.60
CA ALA A 194 -4.94 10.73 -8.17
C ALA A 194 -3.42 10.52 -8.08
N THR A 195 -2.96 9.37 -7.59
CA THR A 195 -1.52 9.07 -7.47
C THR A 195 -0.86 8.91 -8.84
N GLY A 196 -1.53 8.22 -9.78
CA GLY A 196 -1.02 8.03 -11.15
C GLY A 196 -0.96 9.33 -11.97
N GLY A 197 -1.90 10.26 -11.74
CA GLY A 197 -1.93 11.57 -12.41
C GLY A 197 -0.83 12.53 -11.94
N ALA A 198 -0.48 12.50 -10.65
CA ALA A 198 0.52 13.39 -10.06
C ALA A 198 1.94 13.15 -10.60
N LEU A 199 2.33 11.89 -10.80
CA LEU A 199 3.67 11.54 -11.29
C LEU A 199 3.91 11.98 -12.74
N ARG A 200 2.88 12.00 -13.59
CA ARG A 200 3.00 12.42 -15.00
C ARG A 200 3.08 13.94 -15.17
N GLY A 201 2.53 14.73 -14.23
CA GLY A 201 2.47 16.19 -14.30
C GLY A 201 3.74 16.94 -13.87
N VAL A 202 4.69 16.27 -13.19
CA VAL A 202 5.92 16.92 -12.71
C VAL A 202 7.01 16.97 -13.79
N GLY A 203 7.07 15.96 -14.68
CA GLY A 203 8.04 15.94 -15.79
C GLY A 203 7.80 17.03 -16.85
N ALA A 204 6.54 17.31 -17.19
CA ALA A 204 6.19 18.30 -18.22
C ALA A 204 6.55 19.76 -17.83
N ARG A 205 6.63 20.07 -16.53
CA ARG A 205 6.99 21.41 -16.04
C ARG A 205 8.50 21.69 -16.10
N ARG A 206 9.36 20.66 -16.00
CA ARG A 206 10.81 20.83 -16.19
C ARG A 206 11.20 21.05 -17.65
N ALA A 207 10.50 20.41 -18.60
CA ALA A 207 10.78 20.57 -20.03
C ALA A 207 10.51 22.00 -20.54
N ARG A 208 9.47 22.69 -20.03
CA ARG A 208 9.13 24.05 -20.48
C ARG A 208 10.09 25.15 -19.99
N ARG A 209 10.88 24.93 -18.93
CA ARG A 209 11.88 25.92 -18.47
C ARG A 209 13.18 25.93 -19.28
N ARG A 210 13.43 24.90 -20.10
CA ARG A 210 14.63 24.85 -20.98
C ARG A 210 14.41 25.45 -22.38
N ALA A 211 13.20 25.86 -22.72
CA ALA A 211 12.87 26.39 -24.04
C ALA A 211 12.89 27.93 -24.14
N PHE A 212 13.25 28.63 -23.07
CA PHE A 212 13.27 30.11 -22.99
C PHE A 212 14.53 30.67 -22.28
N GLY A 213 15.64 29.94 -22.37
CA GLY A 213 16.95 30.39 -21.86
C GLY A 213 18.02 30.10 -22.88
#